data_AF-A0A254R1S0-F1
#
_entry.id   AF-A0A254R1S0-F1
#
_cell.length_a   1.000
_cell.length_b   1.000
_cell.length_c   1.000
_cell.angle_alpha   90.00
_cell.angle_beta   90.00
_cell.angle_gamma   90.00
#
_symmetry.space_group_name_H-M   'P 1'
#
loop_
_entity.id
_entity.type
_entity.pdbx_description
1 polymer ?
#
loop_
_entity_poly.entity_id
_entity_poly.type
_entity_poly.pdbx_seq_one_letter_code
_entity_poly.pdbx_strand_id
1 'polypeptide(L)'
;MKEGKMPRRIAYALIEHGRALEWLTSCVLLVFALTLAMPGDTLAGPGYIGFRNLGFDEAALAVPLSLLAAGRLAALYINGAWRRSPVIRALGAVVGATVFSMLAVTFGWSWLVSGAFTQNRIALGTGMGTYLVLSIFDLLAAHRSGADARVSRPI
;
A
#
# COMPACT_ATOMS: atom_id res chain seq x y z
N MET A 1 -0.79 -37.64 12.56
CA MET A 1 -0.97 -36.31 11.96
C MET A 1 0.28 -36.01 11.15
N LYS A 2 0.25 -36.15 9.81
CA LYS A 2 1.42 -35.93 8.95
C LYS A 2 1.61 -34.42 8.78
N GLU A 3 2.71 -33.87 9.28
CA GLU A 3 3.15 -32.52 8.95
C GLU A 3 3.30 -32.38 7.43
N GLY A 4 2.39 -31.63 6.81
CA GLY A 4 2.44 -31.32 5.39
C GLY A 4 3.61 -30.38 5.09
N LYS A 5 4.79 -30.93 4.79
CA LYS A 5 5.91 -30.16 4.22
C LYS A 5 5.44 -29.55 2.91
N MET A 6 5.24 -28.23 2.91
CA MET A 6 4.91 -27.47 1.72
C MET A 6 5.99 -27.72 0.64
N PRO A 7 5.62 -28.05 -0.61
CA PRO A 7 6.57 -28.31 -1.68
C PRO A 7 7.52 -27.12 -1.87
N ARG A 8 8.84 -27.35 -1.88
CA ARG A 8 9.87 -26.30 -1.96
C ARG A 8 9.61 -25.27 -3.08
N ARG A 9 9.05 -25.69 -4.23
CA ARG A 9 8.68 -24.79 -5.35
C ARG A 9 7.63 -23.75 -4.98
N ILE A 10 6.64 -24.10 -4.17
CA ILE A 10 5.58 -23.17 -3.74
C ILE A 10 6.14 -22.15 -2.76
N ALA A 11 7.04 -22.58 -1.86
CA ALA A 11 7.73 -21.68 -0.93
C ALA A 11 8.62 -20.66 -1.67
N TYR A 12 9.39 -21.08 -2.68
CA TYR A 12 10.18 -20.16 -3.51
C TYR A 12 9.31 -19.16 -4.27
N ALA A 13 8.25 -19.62 -4.93
CA ALA A 13 7.31 -18.76 -5.63
C ALA A 13 6.67 -17.73 -4.69
N LEU A 14 6.24 -18.12 -3.48
CA LEU A 14 5.66 -17.20 -2.50
C LEU A 14 6.65 -16.15 -1.99
N ILE A 15 7.91 -16.51 -1.79
CA ILE A 15 8.97 -15.60 -1.34
C ILE A 15 9.39 -14.64 -2.46
N GLU A 16 9.58 -15.16 -3.67
CA GLU A 16 10.03 -14.38 -4.84
C GLU A 16 8.91 -13.45 -5.33
N HIS A 17 7.68 -13.94 -5.47
CA HIS A 17 6.52 -13.11 -5.80
C HIS A 17 6.11 -12.18 -4.65
N GLY A 18 6.40 -12.54 -3.39
CA GLY A 18 6.15 -11.66 -2.25
C GLY A 18 6.97 -10.39 -2.29
N ARG A 19 8.25 -10.49 -2.68
CA ARG A 19 9.10 -9.30 -2.86
C ARG A 19 8.63 -8.43 -4.01
N ALA A 20 8.23 -9.02 -5.14
CA ALA A 20 7.74 -8.26 -6.29
C ALA A 20 6.52 -7.39 -5.94
N LEU A 21 5.61 -7.92 -5.11
CA LEU A 21 4.45 -7.16 -4.63
C LEU A 21 4.84 -5.99 -3.71
N GLU A 22 5.81 -6.17 -2.81
CA GLU A 22 6.29 -5.09 -1.94
C GLU A 22 6.94 -3.94 -2.75
N TRP A 23 7.67 -4.28 -3.82
CA TRP A 23 8.20 -3.30 -4.76
C TRP A 23 7.06 -2.60 -5.51
N LEU A 24 6.09 -3.35 -6.04
CA LEU A 24 4.95 -2.81 -6.76
C LEU A 24 4.18 -1.79 -5.91
N THR A 25 3.79 -2.15 -4.69
CA THR A 25 3.00 -1.26 -3.82
C THR A 25 3.79 -0.01 -3.44
N SER A 26 5.09 -0.13 -3.20
CA SER A 26 5.97 1.01 -2.92
C SER A 26 6.12 1.93 -4.15
N CYS A 27 6.27 1.37 -5.35
CA CYS A 27 6.34 2.13 -6.61
C CYS A 27 5.01 2.82 -6.92
N VAL A 28 3.87 2.16 -6.76
CA VAL A 28 2.55 2.77 -6.96
C VAL A 28 2.36 3.96 -6.03
N LEU A 29 2.74 3.83 -4.76
CA LEU A 29 2.65 4.94 -3.80
C LEU A 29 3.58 6.09 -4.18
N LEU A 30 4.80 5.80 -4.62
CA LEU A 30 5.75 6.83 -5.07
C LEU A 30 5.23 7.56 -6.31
N VAL A 31 4.73 6.84 -7.31
CA VAL A 31 4.19 7.45 -8.54
C VAL A 31 2.98 8.30 -8.22
N PHE A 32 2.09 7.86 -7.33
CA PHE A 32 0.97 8.67 -6.85
C PHE A 32 1.45 9.97 -6.21
N ALA A 33 2.41 9.89 -5.28
CA ALA A 33 2.94 11.05 -4.59
C ALA A 33 3.69 12.03 -5.51
N LEU A 34 4.48 11.51 -6.46
CA LEU A 34 5.17 12.31 -7.46
C LEU A 34 4.19 12.98 -8.42
N THR A 35 3.09 12.30 -8.78
CA THR A 35 2.04 12.90 -9.63
C THR A 35 1.42 14.11 -8.95
N LEU A 36 1.16 14.03 -7.64
CA LEU A 36 0.68 15.18 -6.85
C LEU A 36 1.73 16.28 -6.66
N ALA A 37 3.02 15.97 -6.82
CA ALA A 37 4.09 16.97 -6.74
C ALA A 37 4.33 17.71 -8.07
N MET A 38 3.79 17.20 -9.18
CA MET A 38 3.94 17.84 -10.48
C MET A 38 3.08 19.11 -10.58
N PRO A 39 3.51 20.11 -11.36
CA PRO A 39 2.73 21.33 -11.54
C PRO A 39 1.37 21.01 -12.18
N GLY A 40 0.29 21.45 -11.53
CA GLY A 40 -1.09 21.23 -11.92
C GLY A 40 -2.03 21.37 -10.72
N ASP A 41 -3.33 21.23 -10.94
CA ASP A 41 -4.33 21.05 -9.87
C ASP A 41 -5.00 19.70 -10.10
N THR A 42 -4.30 18.64 -9.70
CA THR A 42 -4.76 17.26 -9.79
C THR A 42 -6.02 17.07 -8.94
N LEU A 43 -6.06 17.68 -7.74
CA LEU A 43 -7.18 17.56 -6.82
C LEU A 43 -8.45 18.27 -7.31
N ALA A 44 -8.37 19.21 -8.26
CA ALA A 44 -9.55 19.74 -8.95
C ALA A 44 -10.25 18.73 -9.88
N GLY A 45 -9.61 17.61 -10.20
CA GLY A 45 -10.23 16.55 -10.98
C GLY A 45 -11.46 15.95 -10.27
N PRO A 46 -12.53 15.56 -11.00
CA PRO A 46 -13.76 15.03 -10.40
C PRO A 46 -13.52 13.75 -9.57
N GLY A 47 -12.52 12.95 -9.92
CA GLY A 47 -12.13 11.76 -9.17
C GLY A 47 -11.46 12.04 -7.81
N TYR A 48 -11.01 13.28 -7.58
CA TYR A 48 -10.27 13.68 -6.37
C TYR A 48 -11.08 14.58 -5.43
N ILE A 49 -12.36 14.84 -5.73
CA ILE A 49 -13.24 15.68 -4.90
C ILE A 49 -13.24 15.24 -3.43
N GLY A 50 -13.17 13.93 -3.16
CA GLY A 50 -13.09 13.41 -1.80
C GLY A 50 -11.92 13.95 -0.99
N PHE A 51 -10.75 14.16 -1.63
CA PHE A 51 -9.56 14.72 -0.97
C PHE A 51 -9.77 16.18 -0.58
N ARG A 52 -10.33 16.98 -1.48
CA ARG A 52 -10.65 18.39 -1.22
C ARG A 52 -11.72 18.55 -0.14
N ASN A 53 -12.74 17.70 -0.15
CA ASN A 53 -13.80 17.71 0.86
C ASN A 53 -13.28 17.38 2.27
N LEU A 54 -12.17 16.66 2.37
CA LEU A 54 -11.48 16.38 3.63
C LEU A 54 -10.43 17.47 3.99
N GLY A 55 -10.29 18.51 3.17
CA GLY A 55 -9.37 19.63 3.40
C GLY A 55 -7.91 19.30 3.08
N PHE A 56 -7.64 18.25 2.31
CA PHE A 56 -6.28 17.92 1.90
C PHE A 56 -5.77 18.89 0.83
N ASP A 57 -4.52 19.31 1.01
CA ASP A 57 -3.72 20.02 0.03
C ASP A 57 -2.76 19.05 -0.69
N GLU A 58 -2.40 19.36 -1.93
CA GLU A 58 -1.51 18.52 -2.74
C GLU A 58 -0.14 18.36 -2.11
N ALA A 59 0.47 19.45 -1.64
CA ALA A 59 1.78 19.39 -1.01
C ALA A 59 1.73 18.60 0.31
N ALA A 60 0.64 18.76 1.07
CA ALA A 60 0.41 18.04 2.31
C ALA A 60 0.28 16.52 2.11
N LEU A 61 -0.14 16.05 0.92
CA LEU A 61 -0.16 14.63 0.57
C LEU A 61 1.15 14.19 -0.10
N ALA A 62 1.64 14.94 -1.08
CA ALA A 62 2.78 14.58 -1.91
C ALA A 62 4.06 14.36 -1.08
N VAL A 63 4.36 15.26 -0.16
CA VAL A 63 5.61 15.20 0.64
C VAL A 63 5.67 13.96 1.55
N PRO A 64 4.71 13.74 2.48
CA PRO A 64 4.80 12.58 3.37
C PRO A 64 4.67 11.25 2.63
N LEU A 65 3.85 11.18 1.58
CA LEU A 65 3.71 9.96 0.78
C LEU A 65 4.98 9.65 0.00
N SER A 66 5.67 10.67 -0.54
CA SER A 66 6.96 10.49 -1.23
C SER A 66 8.03 9.98 -0.27
N LEU A 67 8.13 10.57 0.92
CA LEU A 67 9.10 10.13 1.95
C LEU A 67 8.84 8.70 2.40
N LEU A 68 7.57 8.36 2.64
CA LEU A 68 7.18 7.00 3.02
C LEU A 68 7.52 6.00 1.90
N ALA A 69 7.13 6.28 0.67
CA ALA A 69 7.37 5.39 -0.46
C ALA A 69 8.86 5.20 -0.75
N ALA A 70 9.64 6.30 -0.75
CA ALA A 70 11.09 6.25 -0.91
C ALA A 70 11.76 5.47 0.24
N GLY A 71 11.33 5.70 1.48
CA GLY A 71 11.83 4.95 2.64
C GLY A 71 11.56 3.45 2.55
N ARG A 72 10.36 3.06 2.06
CA ARG A 72 10.02 1.65 1.80
C ARG A 72 10.91 1.04 0.72
N LEU A 73 11.11 1.73 -0.40
CA LEU A 73 11.99 1.26 -1.48
C LEU A 73 13.43 1.10 -0.99
N ALA A 74 13.95 2.07 -0.23
CA ALA A 74 15.27 2.00 0.37
C ALA A 74 15.39 0.80 1.33
N ALA A 75 14.39 0.58 2.19
CA ALA A 75 14.35 -0.57 3.08
C ALA A 75 14.34 -1.91 2.32
N LEU A 76 13.60 -2.01 1.22
CA LEU A 76 13.57 -3.20 0.35
C LEU A 76 14.91 -3.46 -0.34
N TYR A 77 15.55 -2.40 -0.83
CA TYR A 77 16.86 -2.46 -1.46
C TYR A 77 17.93 -2.94 -0.46
N ILE A 78 17.99 -2.32 0.72
CA ILE A 78 18.95 -2.68 1.78
C ILE A 78 18.72 -4.13 2.26
N ASN A 79 17.46 -4.53 2.45
CA ASN A 79 17.12 -5.92 2.82
C ASN A 79 17.49 -6.95 1.74
N GLY A 80 17.51 -6.54 0.47
CA GLY A 80 17.86 -7.38 -0.66
C GLY A 80 19.37 -7.52 -0.88
N ALA A 81 20.13 -6.46 -0.63
CA ALA A 81 21.55 -6.36 -0.94
C ALA A 81 22.47 -6.60 0.27
N TRP A 82 21.98 -6.41 1.50
CA TRP A 82 22.83 -6.44 2.69
C TRP A 82 22.20 -7.22 3.85
N ARG A 83 21.90 -6.57 5.00
CA ARG A 83 21.40 -7.23 6.20
C ARG A 83 19.88 -7.35 6.17
N ARG A 84 19.38 -8.56 6.41
CA ARG A 84 17.93 -8.82 6.53
C ARG A 84 17.37 -8.21 7.81
N SER A 85 16.39 -7.34 7.64
CA SER A 85 15.63 -6.61 8.66
C SER A 85 14.13 -6.79 8.42
N PRO A 86 13.57 -7.98 8.72
CA PRO A 86 12.15 -8.30 8.47
C PRO A 86 11.19 -7.39 9.25
N VAL A 87 11.60 -6.87 10.41
CA VAL A 87 10.77 -5.95 11.23
C VAL A 87 10.51 -4.63 10.50
N ILE A 88 11.52 -4.03 9.87
CA ILE A 88 11.36 -2.76 9.15
C ILE A 88 10.44 -2.94 7.94
N ARG A 89 10.54 -4.08 7.24
CA ARG A 89 9.62 -4.45 6.15
C ARG A 89 8.19 -4.63 6.64
N ALA A 90 8.00 -5.32 7.76
CA ALA A 90 6.68 -5.49 8.37
C ALA A 90 6.05 -4.13 8.74
N LEU A 91 6.81 -3.24 9.36
CA LEU A 91 6.34 -1.90 9.72
C LEU A 91 5.98 -1.07 8.47
N GLY A 92 6.86 -1.03 7.46
CA GLY A 92 6.60 -0.34 6.21
C GLY A 92 5.35 -0.85 5.49
N ALA A 93 5.10 -2.16 5.55
CA ALA A 93 3.92 -2.78 5.01
C ALA A 93 2.64 -2.45 5.81
N VAL A 94 2.68 -2.43 7.14
CA VAL A 94 1.53 -2.01 7.96
C VAL A 94 1.18 -0.54 7.70
N VAL A 95 2.18 0.34 7.68
CA VAL A 95 1.95 1.77 7.37
C VAL A 95 1.40 1.93 5.96
N GLY A 96 1.94 1.18 5.01
CA GLY A 96 1.46 1.11 3.64
C GLY A 96 -0.01 0.72 3.53
N ALA A 97 -0.42 -0.36 4.21
CA ALA A 97 -1.79 -0.80 4.26
C ALA A 97 -2.72 0.28 4.82
N THR A 98 -2.32 0.95 5.91
CA THR A 98 -3.08 2.07 6.47
C THR A 98 -3.26 3.19 5.45
N VAL A 99 -2.17 3.60 4.79
CA VAL A 99 -2.22 4.67 3.77
C VAL A 99 -3.10 4.28 2.59
N PHE A 100 -2.97 3.08 2.06
CA PHE A 100 -3.80 2.63 0.96
C PHE A 100 -5.28 2.47 1.35
N SER A 101 -5.59 2.06 2.58
CA SER A 101 -6.94 2.07 3.11
C SER A 101 -7.51 3.50 3.19
N MET A 102 -6.69 4.47 3.64
CA MET A 102 -7.09 5.88 3.65
C MET A 102 -7.38 6.37 2.23
N LEU A 103 -6.49 6.11 1.27
CA LEU A 103 -6.70 6.47 -0.14
C LEU A 103 -7.99 5.84 -0.69
N ALA A 104 -8.22 4.55 -0.41
CA ALA A 104 -9.43 3.85 -0.85
C ALA A 104 -10.70 4.55 -0.35
N VAL A 105 -10.74 4.89 0.94
CA VAL A 105 -11.87 5.63 1.53
C VAL A 105 -12.00 7.02 0.92
N THR A 106 -10.90 7.75 0.73
CA THR A 106 -10.96 9.11 0.18
C THR A 106 -11.43 9.13 -1.27
N PHE A 107 -10.99 8.19 -2.11
CA PHE A 107 -11.52 8.03 -3.46
C PHE A 107 -12.99 7.59 -3.48
N GLY A 108 -13.44 6.85 -2.47
CA GLY A 108 -14.84 6.47 -2.28
C GLY A 108 -15.69 7.50 -1.55
N TRP A 109 -15.12 8.61 -1.08
CA TRP A 109 -15.74 9.46 -0.07
C TRP A 109 -17.09 10.02 -0.51
N SER A 110 -17.16 10.62 -1.71
CA SER A 110 -18.41 11.19 -2.24
C SER A 110 -19.51 10.15 -2.40
N TRP A 111 -19.16 8.92 -2.76
CA TRP A 111 -20.11 7.80 -2.85
C TRP A 111 -20.57 7.34 -1.46
N LEU A 112 -19.65 7.25 -0.49
CA LEU A 112 -19.95 6.85 0.89
C LEU A 112 -20.90 7.85 1.58
N VAL A 113 -20.59 9.15 1.53
CA VAL A 113 -21.39 10.18 2.24
C VAL A 113 -22.73 10.48 1.59
N SER A 114 -22.92 10.12 0.32
CA SER A 114 -24.20 10.29 -0.39
C SER A 114 -25.22 9.18 -0.13
N GLY A 115 -24.87 8.17 0.66
CA GLY A 115 -25.74 7.03 0.99
C GLY A 115 -25.19 5.67 0.55
N ALA A 116 -23.99 5.63 -0.05
CA ALA A 116 -23.34 4.38 -0.46
C ALA A 116 -24.26 3.49 -1.33
N PHE A 117 -24.65 2.33 -0.82
CA PHE A 117 -25.51 1.38 -1.53
C PHE A 117 -26.98 1.82 -1.63
N THR A 118 -27.41 2.87 -0.93
CA THR A 118 -28.80 3.35 -0.95
C THR A 118 -29.07 4.44 -1.99
N GLN A 119 -28.03 4.93 -2.67
CA GLN A 119 -28.12 5.99 -3.68
C GLN A 119 -27.73 5.49 -5.09
N ASN A 120 -28.25 6.14 -6.14
CA ASN A 120 -27.95 5.83 -7.55
C ASN A 120 -27.52 7.06 -8.39
N ARG A 121 -27.07 8.13 -7.73
CA ARG A 121 -26.72 9.43 -8.36
C ARG A 121 -25.21 9.61 -8.53
N ILE A 122 -24.42 9.04 -7.64
CA ILE A 122 -22.95 9.14 -7.65
C ILE A 122 -22.39 7.76 -7.93
N ALA A 123 -21.63 7.61 -9.01
CA ALA A 123 -20.97 6.35 -9.33
C ALA A 123 -19.70 6.18 -8.47
N LEU A 124 -19.42 4.94 -8.07
CA LEU A 124 -18.17 4.62 -7.39
C LEU A 124 -17.02 4.54 -8.41
N GLY A 125 -15.95 5.28 -8.15
CA GLY A 125 -14.75 5.25 -8.98
C GLY A 125 -13.89 4.00 -8.72
N THR A 126 -13.10 3.59 -9.72
CA THR A 126 -12.18 2.45 -9.61
C THR A 126 -11.10 2.66 -8.54
N GLY A 127 -10.75 3.92 -8.23
CA GLY A 127 -9.76 4.27 -7.22
C GLY A 127 -10.01 3.61 -5.87
N MET A 128 -11.26 3.60 -5.36
CA MET A 128 -11.59 2.95 -4.09
C MET A 128 -11.21 1.45 -4.11
N GLY A 129 -11.60 0.73 -5.16
CA GLY A 129 -11.29 -0.70 -5.29
C GLY A 129 -9.80 -0.96 -5.48
N THR A 130 -9.12 -0.18 -6.32
CA THR A 130 -7.69 -0.33 -6.59
C THR A 130 -6.86 -0.16 -5.32
N TYR A 131 -7.08 0.90 -4.55
CA TYR A 131 -6.30 1.15 -3.34
C TYR A 131 -6.68 0.18 -2.20
N LEU A 132 -7.93 -0.31 -2.15
CA LEU A 132 -8.30 -1.37 -1.21
C LEU A 132 -7.52 -2.67 -1.48
N VAL A 133 -7.38 -3.06 -2.75
CA VAL A 133 -6.60 -4.24 -3.13
C VAL A 133 -5.12 -4.06 -2.77
N LEU A 134 -4.53 -2.89 -3.02
CA LEU A 134 -3.15 -2.60 -2.64
C LEU A 134 -2.95 -2.64 -1.12
N SER A 135 -3.92 -2.15 -0.35
CA SER A 135 -3.92 -2.27 1.11
C SER A 135 -3.87 -3.72 1.58
N ILE A 136 -4.69 -4.59 0.98
CA ILE A 136 -4.70 -6.03 1.29
C ILE A 136 -3.34 -6.66 0.99
N PHE A 137 -2.69 -6.29 -0.13
CA PHE A 137 -1.36 -6.80 -0.45
C PHE A 137 -0.28 -6.34 0.54
N ASP A 138 -0.39 -5.10 1.03
CA ASP A 138 0.50 -4.60 2.08
C ASP A 138 0.25 -5.31 3.43
N LEU A 139 -0.99 -5.66 3.78
CA LEU A 139 -1.28 -6.52 4.94
C LEU A 139 -0.69 -7.92 4.79
N LEU A 140 -0.79 -8.51 3.59
CA LEU A 140 -0.18 -9.80 3.29
C LEU A 140 1.35 -9.73 3.38
N ALA A 141 1.97 -8.64 2.93
CA ALA A 141 3.40 -8.41 3.05
C ALA A 141 3.84 -8.25 4.52
N ALA A 142 3.03 -7.57 5.35
CA ALA A 142 3.26 -7.46 6.78
C ALA A 142 3.21 -8.83 7.47
N HIS A 143 2.19 -9.65 7.15
CA HIS A 143 2.06 -11.00 7.68
C HIS A 143 3.26 -11.88 7.30
N ARG A 144 3.70 -11.84 6.03
CA ARG A 144 4.87 -12.60 5.55
C ARG A 144 6.16 -12.14 6.24
N SER A 145 6.37 -10.85 6.37
CA SER A 145 7.53 -10.29 7.06
C SER A 145 7.56 -10.67 8.55
N GLY A 146 6.39 -10.76 9.19
CA GLY A 146 6.25 -11.28 10.56
C GLY A 146 6.60 -12.76 10.68
N ALA A 147 6.24 -13.58 9.70
CA ALA A 147 6.65 -14.99 9.64
C ALA A 147 8.17 -15.13 9.47
N ASP A 148 8.79 -14.33 8.60
CA ASP A 148 10.25 -14.31 8.39
C ASP A 148 11.01 -13.92 9.66
N ALA A 149 10.46 -12.98 10.45
CA ALA A 149 11.05 -12.58 11.73
C ALA A 149 11.05 -13.72 12.77
N ARG A 150 10.05 -14.61 12.75
CA ARG A 150 9.98 -15.77 13.66
C ARG A 150 11.02 -16.83 13.33
N VAL A 151 11.29 -17.07 12.05
CA VAL A 151 12.31 -18.03 11.60
C VAL A 151 13.74 -17.54 11.90
N SER A 152 13.93 -16.22 11.99
CA SER A 152 15.25 -15.60 12.17
C SER A 152 15.69 -15.44 13.63
N ARG A 153 14.89 -15.83 14.63
CA ARG A 153 15.29 -15.78 16.05
C ARG A 153 16.12 -17.02 16.40
N PRO A 154 17.35 -16.88 16.92
CA PRO A 154 18.05 -18.00 17.54
C PRO A 154 17.30 -18.41 18.82
N ILE A 155 17.19 -19.72 19.04
CA ILE A 155 16.62 -20.33 20.24
C ILE A 155 17.52 -20.02 21.44
#